data_AF-A0A679JHD6-F1
#
_entry.id   AF-A0A679JHD6-F1
#
_cell.length_a   1.000
_cell.length_b   1.000
_cell.length_c   1.000
_cell.angle_alpha   90.00
_cell.angle_beta   90.00
_cell.angle_gamma   90.00
#
_symmetry.space_group_name_H-M   'P 1'
#
loop_
_entity.id
_entity.type
_entity.pdbx_description
1 polymer ?
#
loop_
_entity_poly.entity_id
_entity_poly.type
_entity_poly.pdbx_seq_one_letter_code
_entity_poly.pdbx_strand_id
1 'polypeptide(L)' 'MLSTVHKADILRKAGYDLPTIPASLDTHDMLPVIDALYADYVTARAARSLREAEEARRASAMRGAQA' A
#
# COMPACT_ATOMS: atom_id res chain seq x y z
N MET A 1 9.15 -9.37 -9.30
CA MET A 1 7.94 -9.61 -8.48
C MET A 1 8.37 -9.63 -7.01
N LEU A 2 7.73 -8.86 -6.15
CA LEU A 2 8.10 -8.77 -4.73
C LEU A 2 7.76 -10.08 -4.01
N SER A 3 8.67 -10.59 -3.17
CA SER A 3 8.43 -11.81 -2.39
C SER A 3 7.31 -11.60 -1.35
N THR A 4 6.57 -12.65 -1.03
CA THR A 4 5.48 -12.65 -0.02
C THR A 4 5.93 -12.13 1.33
N VAL A 5 7.12 -12.55 1.80
CA VAL A 5 7.68 -12.07 3.08
C VAL A 5 7.86 -10.56 3.06
N HIS A 6 8.27 -10.02 1.91
CA HIS A 6 8.50 -8.60 1.73
C HIS A 6 7.18 -7.82 1.60
N LYS A 7 6.17 -8.39 0.93
CA LYS A 7 4.80 -7.82 0.91
C LYS A 7 4.22 -7.75 2.32
N ALA A 8 4.39 -8.80 3.11
CA ALA A 8 3.95 -8.86 4.50
C ALA A 8 4.64 -7.77 5.35
N ASP A 9 5.96 -7.59 5.23
CA ASP A 9 6.67 -6.54 5.96
C ASP A 9 6.14 -5.12 5.63
N ILE A 10 5.87 -4.86 4.34
CA ILE A 10 5.26 -3.58 3.90
C ILE A 10 3.87 -3.39 4.53
N LEU A 11 3.02 -4.43 4.47
CA LEU A 11 1.67 -4.37 5.02
C LEU A 11 1.68 -4.09 6.53
N ARG A 12 2.57 -4.77 7.27
CA ARG A 12 2.77 -4.54 8.71
C ARG A 12 3.17 -3.10 9.02
N LYS A 13 4.13 -2.55 8.27
CA LYS A 13 4.55 -1.15 8.41
C LYS A 13 3.46 -0.15 8.05
N ALA A 14 2.58 -0.52 7.12
CA ALA A 14 1.40 0.25 6.77
C ALA A 14 0.25 0.13 7.79
N GLY A 15 0.39 -0.71 8.82
CA GLY A 15 -0.60 -0.92 9.88
C GLY A 15 -1.69 -1.93 9.54
N TYR A 16 -1.52 -2.74 8.48
CA TYR A 16 -2.43 -3.84 8.20
C TYR A 16 -2.21 -4.98 9.20
N ASP A 17 -3.30 -5.49 9.75
CA ASP A 17 -3.27 -6.70 10.55
C ASP A 17 -3.08 -7.89 9.60
N LEU A 18 -1.93 -8.55 9.72
CA LEU A 18 -1.67 -9.77 8.97
C LEU A 18 -2.11 -10.95 9.81
N PRO A 19 -2.83 -11.93 9.22
CA PRO A 19 -3.22 -13.12 9.95
C PRO A 19 -1.96 -13.77 10.53
N THR A 20 -1.93 -13.90 11.86
CA THR A 20 -0.85 -14.63 12.54
C THR A 20 -0.95 -16.07 12.09
N ILE A 21 0.09 -16.57 11.42
CA ILE A 21 0.10 -17.89 10.80
C ILE A 21 -0.26 -18.94 11.88
N PRO A 22 -1.46 -19.54 11.86
CA PRO A 22 -1.71 -20.68 12.72
C PRO A 22 -0.85 -21.83 12.18
N ALA A 23 -0.23 -22.61 13.07
CA ALA A 23 0.66 -23.71 12.69
C ALA A 23 0.00 -24.78 11.78
N SER A 24 -1.32 -24.69 11.58
CA SER A 24 -2.15 -25.59 10.78
C SER A 24 -2.42 -25.12 9.34
N LEU A 25 -2.02 -23.91 8.94
CA LEU A 25 -2.17 -23.44 7.55
C LEU A 25 -0.85 -23.54 6.81
N ASP A 26 -0.88 -24.23 5.66
CA ASP A 26 0.27 -24.30 4.77
C ASP A 26 0.62 -22.92 4.22
N THR A 27 1.92 -22.65 4.09
CA THR A 27 2.42 -21.36 3.60
C THR A 27 1.87 -21.02 2.20
N HIS A 28 1.55 -22.04 1.40
CA HIS A 28 0.98 -21.89 0.06
C HIS A 28 -0.44 -21.29 0.07
N ASP A 29 -1.27 -21.63 1.07
CA ASP A 29 -2.65 -21.10 1.18
C ASP A 29 -2.68 -19.64 1.64
N MET A 30 -1.60 -19.15 2.24
CA MET A 30 -1.48 -17.77 2.72
C MET A 30 -0.96 -16.78 1.67
N LEU A 31 -0.30 -17.28 0.62
CA LEU A 31 0.13 -16.49 -0.53
C LEU A 31 -0.99 -15.63 -1.15
N PRO A 32 -2.15 -16.21 -1.54
CA PRO A 32 -3.22 -15.43 -2.15
C PRO A 32 -3.82 -14.38 -1.19
N VAL A 33 -3.85 -14.65 0.11
CA VAL A 33 -4.35 -13.70 1.11
C VAL A 33 -3.43 -12.49 1.23
N ILE A 34 -2.12 -12.71 1.34
CA ILE A 34 -1.12 -11.63 1.39
C ILE A 34 -1.12 -10.84 0.09
N ASP A 35 -1.29 -11.51 -1.05
CA ASP A 35 -1.36 -10.85 -2.36
C ASP A 35 -2.61 -9.98 -2.50
N ALA A 36 -3.76 -10.43 -2.02
CA ALA A 36 -4.99 -9.65 -2.00
C ALA A 36 -4.85 -8.40 -1.11
N LEU A 37 -4.32 -8.55 0.11
CA LEU A 37 -4.07 -7.43 1.03
C LEU A 37 -3.06 -6.43 0.43
N TYR A 38 -2.02 -6.94 -0.24
CA TYR A 38 -1.04 -6.08 -0.90
C TYR A 38 -1.64 -5.31 -2.08
N ALA A 39 -2.53 -5.92 -2.86
CA ALA A 39 -3.23 -5.25 -3.95
C ALA A 39 -4.12 -4.10 -3.44
N ASP A 40 -4.83 -4.31 -2.33
CA ASP A 40 -5.64 -3.27 -1.69
C ASP A 40 -4.77 -2.11 -1.18
N TYR A 41 -3.68 -2.44 -0.48
CA TYR A 41 -2.69 -1.45 -0.05
C TYR A 41 -2.14 -0.61 -1.20
N VAL A 42 -1.74 -1.24 -2.31
CA VAL A 42 -1.22 -0.52 -3.49
C VAL A 42 -2.28 0.40 -4.09
N THR A 43 -3.53 -0.05 -4.16
CA THR A 43 -4.65 0.74 -4.68
C THR A 43 -4.89 1.97 -3.80
N ALA A 44 -4.97 1.79 -2.48
CA ALA A 44 -5.11 2.88 -1.52
C ALA A 44 -3.94 3.87 -1.58
N ARG A 45 -2.71 3.36 -1.69
CA ARG A 45 -1.51 4.18 -1.85
C ARG A 45 -1.52 4.98 -3.15
N ALA A 46 -1.94 4.37 -4.26
CA ALA A 46 -2.05 5.05 -5.54
C ALA A 46 -3.08 6.18 -5.51
N ALA A 47 -4.25 5.95 -4.89
CA ALA A 47 -5.27 6.98 -4.70
C ALA A 47 -4.75 8.15 -3.86
N ARG A 48 -4.01 7.88 -2.77
CA ARG A 48 -3.38 8.93 -1.96
C ARG A 48 -2.32 9.71 -2.75
N SER A 49 -1.44 9.00 -3.45
CA SER A 49 -0.39 9.62 -4.28
C SER A 49 -0.98 10.53 -5.36
N LEU A 50 -2.12 10.16 -5.95
CA LEU A 50 -2.80 10.99 -6.94
C LEU A 50 -3.30 12.29 -6.30
N ARG A 51 -3.94 12.20 -5.13
CA ARG A 51 -4.43 13.36 -4.38
C ARG A 51 -3.29 14.31 -3.99
N GLU A 52 -2.19 13.77 -3.45
CA GLU A 52 -1.00 14.55 -3.10
C GLU A 52 -0.42 15.28 -4.32
N ALA A 53 -0.39 14.62 -5.49
CA ALA A 53 0.06 15.24 -6.74
C ALA A 53 -0.87 16.37 -7.20
N GLU A 54 -2.19 16.22 -7.06
CA GLU A 54 -3.14 17.29 -7.36
C GLU A 54 -2.99 18.49 -6.42
N GLU A 55 -2.84 18.24 -5.12
CA GLU A 55 -2.62 19.26 -4.11
C GLU A 55 -1.31 20.03 -4.39
N ALA A 56 -0.23 19.32 -4.76
CA ALA A 56 1.04 19.94 -5.16
C ALA A 56 0.92 20.81 -6.43
N ARG A 57 0.14 20.38 -7.42
CA ARG A 57 -0.14 21.19 -8.63
C ARG A 57 -0.92 22.45 -8.28
N ARG A 58 -1.97 22.34 -7.45
CA ARG A 58 -2.78 23.49 -7.01
C ARG A 58 -1.93 24.48 -6.20
N ALA A 59 -1.10 24.00 -5.29
CA ALA A 59 -0.18 24.85 -4.52
C ALA A 59 0.84 25.58 -5.40
N SER A 60 1.35 24.90 -6.44
CA SER A 60 2.28 25.49 -7.39
C SER A 60 1.62 26.56 -8.28
N ALA A 61 0.38 26.35 -8.71
CA ALA A 61 -0.39 27.34 -9.46
C ALA A 61 -0.68 28.61 -8.64
N MET A 62 -1.04 28.46 -7.35
CA MET A 62 -1.25 29.60 -6.45
C MET A 62 0.03 30.42 -6.23
N ARG A 63 1.19 29.76 -6.09
CA ARG A 63 2.48 30.47 -6.00
C ARG A 63 2.87 31.18 -7.28
N GLY A 64 2.57 30.61 -8.45
CA GLY A 64 2.84 31.24 -9.74
C GLY A 64 1.94 32.44 -10.06
N ALA A 65 0.74 32.51 -9.48
CA ALA A 65 -0.20 33.64 -9.64
C ALA A 65 0.07 34.82 -8.70
N GLN A 66 0.96 34.66 -7.72
CA GLN A 66 1.38 35.69 -6.76
C GLN A 66 2.73 36.35 -7.11
N ALA A 67 3.31 35.99 -8.27
CA ALA A 67 4.55 36.55 -8.81
C ALA A 67 4.24 37.38 -10.07
#